data_AF-A0AAW3ZUH8-F1
#
_entry.id   AF-A0AAW3ZUH8-F1
#
_cell.length_a   1.000
_cell.length_b   1.000
_cell.length_c   1.000
_cell.angle_alpha   90.00
_cell.angle_beta   90.00
_cell.angle_gamma   90.00
#
_symmetry.space_group_name_H-M   'P 1'
#
loop_
_entity.id
_entity.type
_entity.pdbx_description
1 polymer ?
#
loop_
_entity_poly.entity_id
_entity_poly.type
_entity_poly.pdbx_seq_one_letter_code
_entity_poly.pdbx_strand_id
1 'polypeptide(L)'
;MALKNRGSLLPLTYIFGSFFGAAMIAIVFAYSNYRFSKYKFINFSELIFYEKSEIFIPKDDKYLLIVFSSNQSKIEEILKEQRSNLPVVAVDMLQKRGESNETLKSVSSDINTILKLINTLNITAVPSKVEIVRQNGEIYKQDSQIIKIE
;
A
#
# COMPACT_ATOMS: atom_id res chain seq x y z
N MET A 1 -7.46 -18.37 71.02
CA MET A 1 -6.55 -19.19 70.18
C MET A 1 -7.44 -19.92 69.19
N ALA A 2 -7.36 -19.79 67.86
CA ALA A 2 -6.30 -19.39 66.96
C ALA A 2 -6.85 -18.64 65.71
N LEU A 3 -6.11 -17.65 65.21
CA LEU A 3 -6.21 -17.21 63.81
C LEU A 3 -5.68 -18.34 62.91
N LYS A 4 -6.38 -18.65 61.82
CA LYS A 4 -5.74 -19.26 60.65
C LYS A 4 -6.44 -18.86 59.35
N ASN A 5 -5.92 -17.80 58.74
CA ASN A 5 -6.04 -17.53 57.31
C ASN A 5 -5.68 -18.79 56.50
N ARG A 6 -6.54 -19.22 55.57
CA ARG A 6 -6.12 -19.94 54.35
C ARG A 6 -6.97 -19.45 53.19
N GLY A 7 -6.28 -18.78 52.27
CA GLY A 7 -6.84 -17.90 51.27
C GLY A 7 -7.65 -18.61 50.19
N SER A 8 -8.53 -17.80 49.59
CA SER A 8 -9.22 -18.07 48.33
C SER A 8 -8.26 -18.68 47.31
N LEU A 9 -8.39 -19.99 47.08
CA LEU A 9 -7.89 -20.61 45.86
C LEU A 9 -8.64 -19.92 44.71
N LEU A 10 -7.96 -19.03 43.99
CA LEU A 10 -8.46 -18.44 42.74
C LEU A 10 -9.11 -19.58 41.94
N PRO A 11 -10.43 -19.53 41.67
CA PRO A 11 -11.09 -20.69 41.11
C PRO A 11 -10.46 -20.97 39.76
N LEU A 12 -10.02 -22.21 39.56
CA LEU A 12 -9.28 -22.67 38.38
C LEU A 12 -9.94 -22.20 37.08
N THR A 13 -11.27 -22.12 37.07
CA THR A 13 -12.12 -21.59 36.01
C THR A 13 -11.85 -20.13 35.62
N TYR A 14 -11.53 -19.25 36.57
CA TYR A 14 -11.18 -17.85 36.29
C TYR A 14 -9.77 -17.73 35.68
N ILE A 15 -8.83 -18.58 36.10
CA ILE A 15 -7.48 -18.63 35.52
C ILE A 15 -7.56 -19.16 34.08
N PHE A 16 -8.32 -20.24 33.85
CA PHE A 16 -8.57 -20.76 32.50
C PHE A 16 -9.33 -19.75 31.63
N GLY A 17 -10.36 -19.09 32.14
CA GLY A 17 -11.10 -18.06 31.40
C GLY A 17 -10.21 -16.88 31.00
N SER A 18 -9.35 -16.41 31.91
CA SER A 18 -8.38 -15.35 31.62
C SER A 18 -7.33 -15.79 30.59
N PHE A 19 -6.87 -17.05 30.69
CA PHE A 19 -5.94 -17.63 29.71
C PHE A 19 -6.56 -17.73 28.32
N PHE A 20 -7.79 -18.27 28.19
CA PHE A 20 -8.47 -18.37 26.90
C PHE A 20 -8.84 -16.99 26.32
N GLY A 21 -9.24 -16.04 27.16
CA GLY A 21 -9.47 -14.66 26.74
C GLY A 21 -8.19 -14.02 26.19
N ALA A 22 -7.07 -14.14 26.91
CA ALA A 22 -5.78 -13.67 26.45
C ALA A 22 -5.33 -14.38 25.16
N ALA A 23 -5.54 -15.70 25.06
CA ALA A 23 -5.20 -16.49 23.88
C ALA A 23 -6.01 -16.07 22.64
N MET A 24 -7.32 -15.81 22.77
CA MET A 24 -8.14 -15.31 21.66
C MET A 24 -7.66 -13.94 21.19
N ILE A 25 -7.37 -13.01 22.12
CA ILE A 25 -6.83 -11.69 21.76
C ILE A 25 -5.49 -11.83 21.05
N ALA A 26 -4.59 -12.69 21.56
CA ALA A 26 -3.29 -12.94 20.94
C ALA A 26 -3.43 -13.53 19.54
N ILE A 27 -4.38 -14.45 19.31
CA ILE A 27 -4.64 -15.03 17.98
C ILE A 27 -5.16 -13.96 17.02
N VAL A 28 -6.16 -13.17 17.43
CA VAL A 28 -6.71 -12.08 16.59
C VAL A 28 -5.62 -11.06 16.27
N PHE A 29 -4.80 -10.69 17.26
CA PHE A 29 -3.67 -9.79 17.08
C PHE A 29 -2.62 -10.37 16.13
N ALA A 30 -2.25 -11.64 16.30
CA ALA A 30 -1.30 -12.33 15.42
C ALA A 30 -1.82 -12.42 13.99
N TYR A 31 -3.10 -12.76 13.80
CA TYR A 31 -3.74 -12.80 12.48
C TYR A 31 -3.78 -11.40 11.83
N SER A 32 -4.17 -10.38 12.59
CA SER A 32 -4.19 -9.00 12.11
C SER A 32 -2.80 -8.54 11.66
N ASN A 33 -1.76 -8.80 12.46
CA ASN A 33 -0.38 -8.45 12.11
C ASN A 33 0.13 -9.26 10.91
N TYR A 34 -0.20 -10.54 10.83
CA TYR A 34 0.17 -11.38 9.68
C TYR A 34 -0.48 -10.88 8.37
N ARG A 35 -1.74 -10.44 8.42
CA ARG A 35 -2.41 -9.86 7.26
C ARG A 35 -1.88 -8.46 6.95
N PHE A 36 -1.50 -7.70 7.97
CA PHE A 36 -0.90 -6.38 7.83
C PHE A 36 0.49 -6.43 7.19
N SER A 37 1.31 -7.42 7.53
CA SER A 37 2.65 -7.61 6.95
C SER A 37 2.62 -7.98 5.47
N LYS A 38 1.47 -8.42 4.94
CA LYS A 38 1.28 -8.64 3.50
C LYS A 38 0.99 -7.37 2.72
N TYR A 39 0.64 -6.27 3.40
CA TYR A 39 0.44 -5.00 2.72
C TYR A 39 1.76 -4.43 2.27
N LYS A 40 1.72 -3.88 1.06
CA LYS A 40 2.86 -3.23 0.44
C LYS A 40 2.68 -1.73 0.61
N PHE A 41 3.74 -1.06 1.00
CA PHE A 41 3.75 0.36 1.31
C PHE A 41 4.73 1.07 0.39
N ILE A 42 4.32 2.21 -0.14
CA ILE A 42 5.12 3.10 -0.98
C ILE A 42 5.34 4.36 -0.15
N ASN A 43 6.59 4.74 0.09
CA ASN A 43 6.92 5.99 0.74
C ASN A 43 7.42 6.99 -0.32
N PHE A 44 6.62 8.01 -0.64
CA PHE A 44 7.00 9.02 -1.63
C PHE A 44 8.08 9.99 -1.12
N SER A 45 8.39 9.99 0.18
CA SER A 45 9.56 10.71 0.71
C SER A 45 10.89 9.97 0.46
N GLU A 46 10.84 8.65 0.28
CA GLU A 46 12.02 7.82 -0.03
C GLU A 46 12.14 7.53 -1.52
N LEU A 47 11.02 7.28 -2.18
CA LEU A 47 10.91 7.05 -3.62
C LEU A 47 10.55 8.38 -4.28
N ILE A 48 11.56 9.16 -4.61
CA ILE A 48 11.41 10.54 -5.13
C ILE A 48 11.01 10.50 -6.60
N PHE A 49 9.76 10.85 -6.89
CA PHE A 49 9.30 11.03 -8.26
C PHE A 49 9.25 12.52 -8.64
N TYR A 50 9.29 12.80 -9.93
CA TYR A 50 9.24 14.14 -10.51
C TYR A 50 8.05 14.28 -11.45
N GLU A 51 7.24 15.30 -11.21
CA GLU A 51 6.24 15.80 -12.15
C GLU A 51 6.89 16.94 -12.95
N LYS A 52 7.21 16.68 -14.22
CA LYS A 52 7.97 17.59 -15.11
C LYS A 52 9.37 17.95 -14.54
N SER A 53 9.46 19.02 -13.77
CA SER A 53 10.70 19.56 -13.19
C SER A 53 10.64 19.71 -11.67
N GLU A 54 9.49 19.40 -11.06
CA GLU A 54 9.25 19.52 -9.64
C GLU A 54 9.12 18.15 -9.00
N ILE A 55 9.48 18.05 -7.72
CA ILE A 55 9.26 16.81 -6.96
C ILE A 55 7.75 16.61 -6.84
N PHE A 56 7.30 15.43 -7.23
CA PHE A 56 5.92 15.03 -7.08
C PHE A 56 5.62 14.77 -5.60
N ILE A 57 4.74 15.58 -5.03
CA ILE A 57 4.24 15.42 -3.67
C ILE A 57 2.76 15.04 -3.77
N PRO A 58 2.37 13.82 -3.34
CA PRO A 58 1.01 13.33 -3.50
C PRO A 58 0.04 14.06 -2.55
N LYS A 59 -1.02 14.64 -3.10
CA LYS A 59 -1.98 15.54 -2.40
C LYS A 59 -3.32 14.91 -2.05
N ASP A 60 -3.77 13.94 -2.82
CA ASP A 60 -5.04 13.24 -2.65
C ASP A 60 -4.90 12.06 -1.71
N ASP A 61 -6.01 11.56 -1.16
CA ASP A 61 -5.99 10.41 -0.25
C ASP A 61 -5.94 9.07 -0.98
N LYS A 62 -6.37 9.04 -2.24
CA LYS A 62 -6.43 7.82 -3.03
C LYS A 62 -5.97 8.11 -4.45
N TYR A 63 -5.10 7.23 -4.96
CA TYR A 63 -4.61 7.29 -6.33
C TYR A 63 -4.79 5.94 -7.01
N LEU A 64 -4.97 6.01 -8.31
CA LEU A 64 -4.77 4.89 -9.21
C LEU A 64 -3.35 4.98 -9.76
N LEU A 65 -2.46 4.13 -9.25
CA LEU A 65 -1.08 4.04 -9.73
C LEU A 65 -1.04 3.14 -10.97
N ILE A 66 -0.51 3.65 -12.06
CA ILE A 66 -0.30 2.92 -13.32
C ILE A 66 1.18 2.87 -13.60
N VAL A 67 1.73 1.67 -13.76
CA VAL A 67 3.11 1.45 -14.19
C VAL A 67 3.07 0.88 -15.59
N PHE A 68 3.70 1.57 -16.55
CA PHE A 68 3.65 1.20 -17.96
C PHE A 68 4.99 1.47 -18.65
N SER A 69 5.13 0.98 -19.88
CA SER A 69 6.26 1.27 -20.75
C SER A 69 5.77 1.99 -21.99
N SER A 70 6.23 3.22 -22.19
CA SER A 70 5.84 4.04 -23.35
C SER A 70 6.26 3.49 -24.72
N ASN A 71 7.06 2.42 -24.77
CA ASN A 71 7.33 1.68 -26.03
C ASN A 71 6.31 0.57 -26.31
N GLN A 72 5.57 0.12 -25.29
CA GLN A 72 4.59 -0.98 -25.42
C GLN A 72 3.16 -0.44 -25.49
N SER A 73 2.85 0.60 -24.73
CA SER A 73 1.49 1.13 -24.62
C SER A 73 1.51 2.63 -24.38
N LYS A 74 0.51 3.34 -24.92
CA LYS A 74 0.31 4.76 -24.65
C LYS A 74 -0.61 4.95 -23.44
N ILE A 75 -0.33 5.96 -22.63
CA ILE A 75 -1.12 6.21 -21.42
C ILE A 75 -2.57 6.57 -21.76
N GLU A 76 -2.79 7.27 -22.88
CA GLU A 76 -4.12 7.67 -23.33
C GLU A 76 -4.98 6.46 -23.72
N GLU A 77 -4.37 5.40 -24.24
CA GLU A 77 -5.05 4.14 -24.57
C GLU A 77 -5.44 3.41 -23.29
N ILE A 78 -4.51 3.30 -22.33
CA ILE A 78 -4.74 2.69 -21.02
C ILE A 78 -5.90 3.40 -20.27
N LEU A 79 -5.93 4.74 -20.33
CA LEU A 79 -6.94 5.53 -19.62
C LEU A 79 -8.34 5.40 -20.22
N LYS A 80 -8.48 5.20 -21.53
CA LYS A 80 -9.80 5.03 -22.18
C LYS A 80 -10.54 3.80 -21.69
N GLU A 81 -9.81 2.76 -21.33
CA GLU A 81 -10.37 1.51 -20.79
C GLU A 81 -10.66 1.59 -19.28
N GLN A 82 -10.19 2.64 -18.62
CA GLN A 82 -10.37 2.85 -17.19
C GLN A 82 -11.47 3.86 -16.87
N ARG A 83 -12.60 3.36 -16.34
CA ARG A 83 -13.66 4.18 -15.75
C ARG A 83 -13.41 4.50 -14.26
N SER A 84 -12.21 4.98 -13.94
CA SER A 84 -11.90 5.38 -12.56
C SER A 84 -12.04 6.90 -12.41
N ASN A 85 -12.76 7.34 -11.38
CA ASN A 85 -12.83 8.76 -10.99
C ASN A 85 -11.64 9.17 -10.09
N LEU A 86 -10.71 8.25 -9.82
CA LEU A 86 -9.54 8.53 -9.00
C LEU A 86 -8.48 9.30 -9.81
N PRO A 87 -7.74 10.23 -9.17
CA PRO A 87 -6.56 10.79 -9.79
C PRO A 87 -5.55 9.68 -10.08
N VAL A 88 -4.93 9.75 -11.25
CA VAL A 88 -4.02 8.74 -11.78
C VAL A 88 -2.58 9.22 -11.61
N VAL A 89 -1.73 8.39 -11.04
CA VAL A 89 -0.28 8.57 -11.06
C VAL A 89 0.28 7.58 -12.08
N ALA A 90 0.78 8.10 -13.19
CA ALA A 90 1.32 7.29 -14.28
C ALA A 90 2.85 7.32 -14.22
N VAL A 91 3.46 6.16 -14.01
CA VAL A 91 4.91 5.95 -13.96
C VAL A 91 5.34 5.26 -15.25
N ASP A 92 6.05 5.98 -16.10
CA ASP A 92 6.68 5.39 -17.29
C ASP A 92 8.04 4.80 -16.94
N MET A 93 8.21 3.49 -17.16
CA MET A 93 9.48 2.79 -16.95
C MET A 93 10.62 3.33 -17.81
N LEU A 94 10.29 3.87 -18.98
CA LEU A 94 11.28 4.47 -19.89
C LEU A 94 11.55 5.94 -19.58
N GLN A 95 10.93 6.48 -18.52
CA GLN A 95 11.11 7.84 -18.04
C GLN A 95 10.82 8.90 -19.12
N LYS A 96 9.97 8.61 -20.12
CA LYS A 96 9.55 9.65 -21.04
C LYS A 96 8.64 10.61 -20.29
N ARG A 97 8.93 11.91 -20.43
CA ARG A 97 8.11 12.95 -19.82
C ARG A 97 6.77 13.02 -20.55
N GLY A 98 5.72 12.57 -19.87
CA GLY A 98 4.34 12.71 -20.33
C GLY A 98 3.73 14.04 -19.89
N GLU A 99 2.59 14.38 -20.50
CA GLU A 99 1.79 15.51 -20.02
C GLU A 99 1.15 15.18 -18.68
N SER A 100 1.04 16.20 -17.82
CA SER A 100 0.32 16.11 -16.54
C SER A 100 -0.77 17.15 -16.50
N ASN A 101 -1.95 16.76 -16.03
CA ASN A 101 -3.12 17.60 -15.83
C ASN A 101 -3.66 17.43 -14.39
N GLU A 102 -4.88 17.88 -14.10
CA GLU A 102 -5.47 17.79 -12.75
C GLU A 102 -5.73 16.34 -12.32
N THR A 103 -6.16 15.49 -13.26
CA THR A 103 -6.53 14.09 -13.02
C THR A 103 -5.42 13.09 -13.30
N LEU A 104 -4.45 13.43 -14.14
CA LEU A 104 -3.35 12.57 -14.58
C LEU A 104 -2.03 13.24 -14.19
N LYS A 105 -1.29 12.57 -13.32
CA LYS A 105 0.05 12.94 -12.88
C LYS A 105 1.04 11.99 -13.53
N SER A 106 1.62 12.41 -14.65
CA SER A 106 2.68 11.67 -15.33
C SER A 106 3.99 11.96 -14.62
N VAL A 107 4.50 10.98 -13.89
CA VAL A 107 5.70 11.10 -13.07
C VAL A 107 6.85 10.29 -13.65
N SER A 108 8.05 10.80 -13.45
CA SER A 108 9.30 10.16 -13.86
C SER A 108 10.25 10.11 -12.67
N SER A 109 11.18 9.17 -12.68
CA SER A 109 12.19 9.03 -11.62
C SER A 109 13.40 8.30 -12.15
N ASP A 110 14.50 8.32 -11.41
CA ASP A 110 15.63 7.43 -11.68
C ASP A 110 15.20 5.96 -11.71
N ILE A 111 15.97 5.16 -12.47
CA ILE A 111 15.64 3.75 -12.70
C ILE A 111 15.65 2.92 -11.41
N ASN A 112 16.48 3.25 -10.43
CA ASN A 112 16.54 2.49 -9.18
C ASN A 112 15.26 2.70 -8.36
N THR A 113 14.74 3.93 -8.34
CA THR A 113 13.46 4.24 -7.69
C THR A 113 12.29 3.52 -8.38
N ILE A 114 12.27 3.48 -9.71
CA ILE A 114 11.24 2.72 -10.47
C ILE A 114 11.34 1.23 -10.18
N LEU A 115 12.54 0.65 -10.18
CA LEU A 115 12.75 -0.76 -9.86
C LEU A 115 12.36 -1.08 -8.42
N LYS A 116 12.68 -0.20 -7.46
CA LYS A 116 12.22 -0.33 -6.08
C LYS A 116 10.70 -0.30 -6.00
N LEU A 117 10.02 0.62 -6.69
CA LEU A 117 8.55 0.66 -6.74
C LEU A 117 7.97 -0.66 -7.27
N ILE A 118 8.47 -1.15 -8.40
CA ILE A 118 8.04 -2.40 -9.04
C ILE A 118 8.24 -3.59 -8.08
N ASN A 119 9.40 -3.68 -7.44
CA ASN A 119 9.72 -4.75 -6.49
C ASN A 119 8.87 -4.63 -5.23
N THR A 120 8.73 -3.45 -4.66
CA THR A 120 7.90 -3.19 -3.48
C THR A 120 6.46 -3.59 -3.72
N LEU A 121 5.95 -3.42 -4.95
CA LEU A 121 4.60 -3.83 -5.33
C LEU A 121 4.55 -5.26 -5.88
N ASN A 122 5.66 -5.96 -6.10
CA ASN A 122 5.75 -7.22 -6.87
C ASN A 122 4.99 -7.14 -8.22
N ILE A 123 5.19 -6.07 -8.98
CA ILE A 123 4.64 -5.95 -10.33
C ILE A 123 5.44 -6.90 -11.24
N THR A 124 4.77 -7.86 -11.85
CA THR A 124 5.40 -8.89 -12.70
C THR A 124 5.30 -8.61 -14.19
N ALA A 125 4.36 -7.74 -14.60
CA ALA A 125 4.13 -7.37 -15.98
C ALA A 125 3.67 -5.92 -16.07
N VAL A 126 3.89 -5.29 -17.22
CA VAL A 126 3.38 -3.96 -17.56
C VAL A 126 2.62 -4.02 -18.89
N PRO A 127 1.65 -3.13 -19.13
CA PRO A 127 1.10 -2.15 -18.18
C PRO A 127 0.33 -2.81 -17.03
N SER A 128 0.45 -2.24 -15.83
CA SER A 128 -0.25 -2.70 -14.62
C SER A 128 -0.80 -1.53 -13.83
N LYS A 129 -1.92 -1.76 -13.15
CA LYS A 129 -2.55 -0.77 -12.27
C LYS A 129 -2.80 -1.31 -10.87
N VAL A 130 -2.79 -0.39 -9.90
CA VAL A 130 -3.11 -0.67 -8.51
C VAL A 130 -3.66 0.59 -7.84
N GLU A 131 -4.69 0.43 -7.01
CA GLU A 131 -5.16 1.50 -6.15
C GLU A 131 -4.28 1.59 -4.91
N ILE A 132 -3.88 2.80 -4.56
CA ILE A 132 -3.11 3.10 -3.37
C ILE A 132 -3.85 4.13 -2.52
N VAL A 133 -3.82 3.95 -1.21
CA VAL A 133 -4.50 4.82 -0.25
C VAL A 133 -3.50 5.37 0.77
N ARG A 134 -3.59 6.67 1.06
CA ARG A 134 -2.76 7.34 2.04
C ARG A 134 -2.96 6.68 3.41
N GLN A 135 -1.87 6.45 4.13
CA GLN A 135 -1.91 5.97 5.51
C GLN A 135 -1.39 7.03 6.46
N ASN A 136 -0.22 7.58 6.17
CA ASN A 136 0.40 8.61 7.01
C ASN A 136 1.38 9.44 6.18
N GLY A 137 1.21 10.77 6.18
CA GLY A 137 2.07 11.67 5.40
C GLY A 137 2.14 11.26 3.93
N GLU A 138 3.35 10.94 3.46
CA GLU A 138 3.65 10.50 2.09
C GLU A 138 3.73 8.97 1.94
N ILE A 139 3.26 8.22 2.96
CA ILE A 139 3.20 6.76 2.94
C ILE A 139 1.82 6.32 2.45
N TYR A 140 1.83 5.54 1.37
CA TYR A 140 0.65 4.96 0.74
C TYR A 140 0.69 3.45 0.83
N LYS A 141 -0.46 2.85 1.07
CA LYS A 141 -0.63 1.40 1.12
C LYS A 141 -1.35 0.91 -0.12
N GLN A 142 -0.95 -0.24 -0.63
CA GLN A 142 -1.71 -0.99 -1.63
C GLN A 142 -3.12 -1.31 -1.10
N ASP A 143 -4.15 -0.84 -1.83
CA ASP A 143 -5.56 -1.02 -1.48
C ASP A 143 -6.25 -2.08 -2.35
N SER A 144 -5.83 -2.22 -3.61
CA SER A 144 -6.37 -3.23 -4.54
C SER A 144 -5.35 -4.30 -4.91
N GLN A 145 -5.81 -5.37 -5.56
CA GLN A 145 -4.90 -6.25 -6.30
C GLN A 145 -4.24 -5.49 -7.45
N ILE A 146 -3.05 -5.94 -7.84
CA ILE A 146 -2.36 -5.43 -9.03
C ILE A 146 -2.95 -6.16 -10.23
N ILE A 147 -3.46 -5.39 -11.18
CA ILE A 147 -4.14 -5.91 -12.36
C ILE A 147 -3.31 -5.53 -13.58
N LYS A 148 -2.91 -6.54 -14.37
CA LYS A 148 -2.33 -6.31 -15.69
C LYS A 148 -3.41 -5.77 -16.61
N ILE A 149 -3.07 -4.72 -17.36
CA ILE A 149 -3.93 -4.13 -18.38
C ILE A 149 -3.56 -4.81 -19.72
N GLU A 150 -4.55 -5.28 -20.45
CA GLU A 150 -4.36 -5.98 -21.73
C GLU A 150 -4.23 -5.03 -22.91
#